data_AF-A0A2M7KYG5-F1
#
_entry.id   AF-A0A2M7KYG5-F1
#
_cell.length_a   1.000
_cell.length_b   1.000
_cell.length_c   1.000
_cell.angle_alpha   90.00
_cell.angle_beta   90.00
_cell.angle_gamma   90.00
#
_symmetry.space_group_name_H-M   'P 1'
#
loop_
_entity.id
_entity.type
_entity.pdbx_description
1 polymer ?
#
loop_
_entity_poly.entity_id
_entity_poly.type
_entity_poly.pdbx_seq_one_letter_code
_entity_poly.pdbx_strand_id
1 'polypeptide(L)' 'MNLRMRLDVELLTEHQLERLFQHALTVWREVPFRVQGTDEFFGYLSDFGCTVDGELVRFPQPVIDKVLDR' A
#
# COMPACT_ATOMS: atom_id res chain seq x y z
N MET A 1 14.12 -22.54 35.87
CA MET A 1 14.05 -22.37 34.41
C MET A 1 12.61 -22.11 34.06
N ASN A 2 12.21 -20.85 33.85
CA ASN A 2 10.81 -20.48 33.58
C ASN A 2 10.64 -20.25 32.08
N LEU A 3 10.00 -21.19 31.39
CA LEU A 3 9.54 -21.01 30.02
C LEU A 3 8.30 -20.11 30.02
N ARG A 4 8.43 -18.91 29.44
CA ARG A 4 7.27 -18.10 29.02
C ARG A 4 6.86 -18.56 27.63
N MET A 5 5.78 -19.32 27.52
CA MET A 5 5.11 -19.52 26.24
C MET A 5 4.29 -18.26 25.92
N ARG A 6 4.64 -17.58 24.83
CA ARG A 6 3.71 -16.65 24.16
C ARG A 6 2.84 -17.49 23.23
N LEU A 7 1.54 -17.47 23.44
CA LEU A 7 0.56 -17.94 22.46
C LEU A 7 0.34 -16.80 21.48
N ASP A 8 1.01 -16.84 20.34
CA ASP A 8 0.60 -16.03 19.20
C ASP A 8 -0.64 -16.69 18.59
N VAL A 9 -1.79 -16.03 18.74
CA VAL A 9 -3.05 -16.47 18.14
C VAL A 9 -3.06 -15.94 16.70
N GLU A 10 -2.94 -16.85 15.73
CA GLU A 10 -3.10 -16.51 14.32
C GLU A 10 -4.59 -16.44 13.97
N LEU A 11 -5.09 -15.22 13.72
CA LEU A 11 -6.49 -14.97 13.36
C LEU A 11 -6.82 -15.30 11.90
N LEU A 12 -5.81 -15.33 11.04
CA LEU A 12 -5.92 -15.56 9.60
C LEU A 12 -4.86 -16.56 9.15
N THR A 13 -5.24 -17.45 8.25
CA THR A 13 -4.27 -18.32 7.56
C THR A 13 -3.45 -17.54 6.55
N GLU A 14 -2.30 -18.06 6.15
CA GLU A 14 -1.47 -17.48 5.09
C GLU A 14 -2.25 -17.24 3.80
N HIS A 15 -3.11 -18.18 3.40
CA HIS A 15 -3.95 -18.02 2.21
C HIS A 15 -4.99 -16.89 2.37
N GLN A 16 -5.54 -16.70 3.57
CA GLN A 16 -6.45 -15.59 3.84
C GLN A 16 -5.72 -14.23 3.83
N LEU A 17 -4.49 -14.19 4.33
CA LEU A 17 -3.64 -13.01 4.28
C LEU A 17 -3.27 -12.65 2.84
N GLU A 18 -2.85 -13.63 2.02
CA GLU A 18 -2.53 -13.40 0.61
C GLU A 18 -3.75 -12.84 -0.13
N ARG A 19 -4.94 -13.42 0.08
CA ARG A 19 -6.17 -12.89 -0.51
C ARG A 19 -6.47 -11.46 -0.08
N LEU A 20 -6.35 -11.16 1.21
CA LEU A 20 -6.57 -9.81 1.73
C LEU A 20 -5.60 -8.82 1.08
N PHE A 21 -4.33 -9.22 0.96
CA PHE A 21 -3.30 -8.42 0.33
C PHE A 21 -3.63 -8.13 -1.14
N GLN A 22 -4.02 -9.15 -1.92
CA GLN A 22 -4.42 -8.97 -3.32
C GLN A 22 -5.61 -8.01 -3.47
N HIS A 23 -6.60 -8.09 -2.57
CA HIS A 23 -7.70 -7.13 -2.58
C HIS A 23 -7.26 -5.70 -2.22
N ALA A 24 -6.34 -5.55 -1.27
CA ALA A 24 -5.77 -4.24 -0.93
C ALA A 24 -5.01 -3.63 -2.12
N LEU A 25 -4.27 -4.45 -2.88
CA LEU A 25 -3.59 -3.99 -4.11
C LEU A 25 -4.58 -3.52 -5.18
N THR A 26 -5.69 -4.23 -5.35
CA THR A 26 -6.76 -3.80 -6.27
C THR A 26 -7.30 -2.44 -5.88
N VAL A 27 -7.59 -2.22 -4.58
CA VAL A 27 -8.04 -0.91 -4.08
C VAL A 27 -6.99 0.16 -4.33
N TRP A 28 -5.71 -0.13 -4.04
CA TRP A 28 -4.63 0.82 -4.22
C TRP A 28 -4.51 1.31 -5.67
N ARG A 29 -4.69 0.40 -6.62
CA ARG A 29 -4.62 0.69 -8.06
C ARG A 29 -5.83 1.48 -8.57
N GLU A 30 -7.03 1.15 -8.11
CA GLU A 30 -8.27 1.64 -8.71
C GLU A 30 -8.80 2.91 -8.05
N VAL A 31 -8.52 3.10 -6.76
CA VAL A 31 -9.06 4.20 -5.96
C VAL A 31 -8.01 5.31 -5.81
N PRO A 32 -8.31 6.55 -6.22
CA PRO A 32 -7.44 7.68 -5.92
C PRO A 32 -7.46 7.99 -4.42
N PHE A 33 -6.29 8.28 -3.87
CA PHE A 33 -6.13 8.66 -2.47
C PHE A 33 -6.19 10.17 -2.37
N ARG A 34 -6.99 10.70 -1.45
CA ARG A 34 -6.91 12.11 -1.09
C ARG A 34 -5.73 12.29 -0.14
N VAL A 35 -4.75 13.09 -0.56
CA VAL A 35 -3.54 13.36 0.20
C VAL A 35 -3.47 14.85 0.50
N GLN A 36 -3.19 15.18 1.76
CA GLN A 36 -2.86 16.54 2.17
C GLN A 36 -1.34 16.69 2.14
N GLY A 37 -0.85 17.56 1.26
CA GLY A 37 0.57 17.75 1.05
C GLY A 37 0.89 19.15 0.50
N THR A 38 2.17 19.48 0.48
CA THR A 38 2.66 20.68 -0.18
C THR A 38 2.82 20.43 -1.68
N ASP A 39 2.91 21.49 -2.47
CA ASP A 39 3.19 21.39 -3.92
C ASP A 39 4.49 20.63 -4.20
N GLU A 40 5.51 20.81 -3.36
CA GLU A 40 6.76 20.07 -3.43
C GLU A 40 6.55 18.55 -3.25
N PHE A 41 5.72 18.15 -2.28
CA PHE A 41 5.40 16.76 -2.06
C PHE A 41 4.65 16.14 -3.26
N PHE A 42 3.71 16.87 -3.85
CA PHE A 42 3.05 16.45 -5.08
C PHE A 42 4.01 16.37 -6.27
N GLY A 43 5.03 17.23 -6.30
CA GLY A 43 6.16 17.15 -7.22
C GLY A 43 6.88 15.81 -7.10
N TYR A 44 7.30 15.43 -5.90
CA TYR A 44 7.97 14.14 -5.66
C TYR A 44 7.11 12.93 -6.08
N LEU A 45 5.80 12.97 -5.81
CA LEU A 45 4.89 11.91 -6.24
C LEU A 45 4.79 11.82 -7.76
N SER A 46 4.67 12.96 -8.43
CA SER A 46 4.62 13.02 -9.90
C SER A 46 5.92 12.51 -10.52
N ASP A 47 7.07 12.95 -10.00
CA ASP A 47 8.41 12.51 -10.44
C ASP A 47 8.62 11.01 -10.22
N PHE A 48 8.01 10.44 -9.18
CA PHE A 48 8.05 8.99 -8.94
C PHE A 48 7.19 8.19 -9.94
N GLY A 49 6.26 8.84 -10.64
CA GLY A 49 5.37 8.24 -11.63
C GLY A 49 3.90 8.14 -11.19
N CYS A 50 3.53 8.76 -10.07
CA CYS A 50 2.12 8.88 -9.66
C CYS A 50 1.38 9.89 -10.55
N THR A 51 0.06 9.75 -10.63
CA THR A 51 -0.78 10.78 -11.25
C THR A 51 -1.40 11.64 -10.16
N VAL A 52 -1.20 12.95 -10.23
CA VAL A 52 -1.75 13.92 -9.27
C VAL A 52 -2.80 14.80 -9.96
N ASP A 53 -3.99 14.88 -9.38
CA ASP A 53 -5.11 15.74 -9.80
C ASP A 53 -5.63 16.52 -8.58
N GLY A 54 -5.08 17.73 -8.38
CA GLY A 54 -5.27 18.48 -7.14
C GLY A 54 -4.77 17.69 -5.93
N GLU A 55 -5.67 17.39 -4.99
CA GLU A 55 -5.35 16.56 -3.80
C GLU A 55 -5.51 15.05 -4.05
N LEU A 56 -5.93 14.63 -5.25
CA LEU A 56 -6.14 13.23 -5.57
C LEU A 56 -4.89 12.63 -6.21
N VAL A 57 -4.35 11.58 -5.58
CA VAL A 57 -3.18 10.85 -6.07
C VAL A 57 -3.61 9.45 -6.50
N ARG A 58 -3.25 9.08 -7.73
CA ARG A 58 -3.39 7.71 -8.24
C ARG A 58 -2.01 7.06 -8.35
N PHE A 59 -1.97 5.76 -8.10
CA PHE A 59 -0.76 4.95 -8.14
C PHE A 59 -0.88 3.93 -9.28
N PRO A 60 -0.31 4.23 -10.45
CA PRO A 60 -0.33 3.31 -11.59
C PRO A 60 0.39 1.99 -11.28
N GLN A 61 0.08 0.94 -12.04
CA GLN A 61 0.69 -0.39 -11.87
C GLN A 61 2.24 -0.33 -11.82
N PRO A 62 2.96 0.42 -12.68
CA PRO A 62 4.42 0.51 -12.59
C PRO A 62 4.95 1.10 -11.27
N VAL A 63 4.20 1.99 -10.64
CA VAL A 63 4.54 2.56 -9.31
C VAL A 63 4.37 1.50 -8.23
N ILE A 64 3.26 0.76 -8.27
CA ILE A 64 2.96 -0.31 -7.31
C ILE A 64 4.02 -1.41 -7.40
N ASP A 65 4.32 -1.88 -8.61
CA ASP A 65 5.34 -2.92 -8.85
C ASP A 65 6.71 -2.49 -8.33
N LYS A 66 7.11 -1.24 -8.61
CA LYS A 66 8.36 -0.65 -8.14
C LYS A 66 8.46 -0.56 -6.61
N VAL A 67 7.37 -0.26 -5.91
CA VAL A 67 7.36 -0.18 -4.43
C VAL A 67 7.37 -1.56 -3.79
N LEU A 68 6.73 -2.54 -4.42
CA LEU A 68 6.63 -3.91 -3.91
C LEU A 68 7.83 -4.79 -4.31
N ASP A 69 8.73 -4.29 -5.15
CA ASP A 69 9.86 -5.02 -5.73
C ASP A 69 9.38 -6.33 -6.41
N ARG A 70 8.32 -6.19 -7.22
CA ARG A 70 7.67 -7.29 -7.96
C ARG A 70 7.81 -7.13 -9.47
#